data_AF-A0A537MWE3-F1
#
_entry.id   AF-A0A537MWE3-F1
#
_cell.length_a   1.000
_cell.length_b   1.000
_cell.length_c   1.000
_cell.angle_alpha   90.00
_cell.angle_beta   90.00
_cell.angle_gamma   90.00
#
_symmetry.space_group_name_H-M   'P 1'
#
loop_
_entity.id
_entity.type
_entity.pdbx_description
1 polymer ?
#
loop_
_entity_poly.entity_id
_entity_poly.type
_entity_poly.pdbx_seq_one_letter_code
_entity_poly.pdbx_strand_id
1 'polypeptide(L)'
;MATVSTLTDVPARLDRLPWSGFHRLVVAALGITWILDGLEVTLAGSVAAALQTSPRLHLTAEQVGLTGSAYLIGAVLGSLFFGHLTDRLGRKKLFNVTLGVYLVATAATAFSWDFESFLFFRFLTGAGIGGEYSAI
;
A
#
# COMPACT_ATOMS: atom_id res chain seq x y z
N MET A 1 30.18 -41.50 -14.12
CA MET A 1 28.90 -41.14 -13.48
C MET A 1 28.52 -39.76 -13.98
N ALA A 2 27.69 -39.69 -15.04
CA ALA A 2 27.37 -38.43 -15.72
C ALA A 2 26.21 -37.73 -15.00
N THR A 3 26.45 -36.51 -14.55
CA THR A 3 25.46 -35.59 -14.01
C THR A 3 24.55 -35.11 -15.14
N VAL A 4 23.32 -35.61 -15.19
CA VAL A 4 22.28 -35.12 -16.10
C VAL A 4 21.83 -33.75 -15.59
N SER A 5 22.39 -32.68 -16.17
CA SER A 5 21.85 -31.33 -16.04
C SER A 5 20.55 -31.27 -16.83
N THR A 6 19.41 -31.12 -16.14
CA THR A 6 18.11 -30.85 -16.77
C THR A 6 18.11 -29.42 -17.33
N LEU A 7 18.72 -29.22 -18.50
CA LEU A 7 18.62 -28.00 -19.31
C LEU A 7 17.17 -27.88 -19.80
N THR A 8 16.32 -27.31 -18.96
CA THR A 8 14.89 -27.13 -19.27
C THR A 8 14.77 -25.88 -20.15
N ASP A 9 14.28 -26.00 -21.40
CA ASP A 9 14.09 -24.88 -22.36
C ASP A 9 12.94 -23.92 -21.99
N VAL A 10 12.31 -24.12 -20.83
CA VAL A 10 11.19 -23.31 -20.36
C VAL A 10 11.54 -21.82 -20.17
N PRO A 11 12.66 -21.44 -19.52
CA PRO A 11 13.04 -20.04 -19.37
C PRO A 11 13.30 -19.36 -20.72
N ALA A 12 14.05 -20.02 -21.61
CA ALA A 12 14.34 -19.49 -22.93
C ALA A 12 13.09 -19.34 -23.81
N ARG A 13 12.03 -20.16 -23.60
CA ARG A 13 10.73 -19.96 -24.27
C ARG A 13 9.94 -18.80 -23.67
N LEU A 14 10.01 -18.57 -22.35
CA LEU A 14 9.38 -17.43 -21.70
C LEU A 14 10.00 -16.10 -22.17
N ASP A 15 11.33 -16.05 -22.30
CA ASP A 15 12.05 -14.85 -22.77
C ASP A 15 11.70 -14.46 -24.21
N ARG A 16 11.30 -15.44 -25.02
CA ARG A 16 10.92 -15.24 -26.43
C ARG A 16 9.47 -14.74 -26.59
N LEU A 17 8.66 -14.73 -25.52
CA LEU A 17 7.28 -14.29 -25.60
C LEU A 17 7.21 -12.77 -25.82
N PRO A 18 6.45 -12.29 -26.81
CA PRO A 18 6.34 -10.87 -27.08
C PRO A 18 5.57 -10.17 -25.96
N TRP A 19 5.96 -8.92 -25.68
CA TRP A 19 5.28 -8.08 -24.71
C TRP A 19 3.82 -7.80 -25.12
N SER A 20 2.90 -8.50 -24.47
CA SER A 20 1.47 -8.36 -24.76
C SER A 20 0.84 -7.12 -24.12
N GLY A 21 -0.38 -6.78 -24.52
CA GLY A 21 -1.15 -5.71 -23.89
C GLY A 21 -1.40 -5.93 -22.39
N PHE A 22 -1.47 -7.18 -21.95
CA PHE A 22 -1.59 -7.53 -20.54
C PHE A 22 -0.39 -7.04 -19.71
N HIS A 23 0.84 -7.22 -20.19
CA HIS A 23 2.03 -6.72 -19.50
C HIS A 23 2.04 -5.20 -19.41
N ARG A 24 1.60 -4.50 -20.47
CA ARG A 24 1.45 -3.03 -20.45
C ARG A 24 0.43 -2.59 -19.41
N LEU A 25 -0.71 -3.29 -19.33
CA LEU A 25 -1.75 -3.00 -18.35
C LEU A 25 -1.24 -3.19 -16.92
N VAL A 26 -0.54 -4.30 -16.64
CA VAL A 26 0.03 -4.58 -15.30
C VAL A 26 1.06 -3.52 -14.92
N VAL A 27 1.98 -3.17 -15.82
CA VAL A 27 2.98 -2.12 -15.57
C VAL A 27 2.32 -0.76 -15.35
N ALA A 28 1.33 -0.39 -16.17
CA ALA A 28 0.60 0.86 -15.99
C ALA A 28 -0.16 0.90 -14.67
N ALA A 29 -0.85 -0.19 -14.29
CA ALA A 29 -1.59 -0.27 -13.04
C ALA A 29 -0.67 -0.16 -11.82
N LEU A 30 0.43 -0.94 -11.78
CA LEU A 30 1.41 -0.85 -10.70
C LEU A 30 2.10 0.52 -10.65
N GLY A 31 2.40 1.11 -11.81
CA GLY A 31 2.98 2.44 -11.90
C GLY A 31 2.05 3.52 -11.35
N ILE A 32 0.75 3.43 -11.62
CA ILE A 32 -0.26 4.34 -11.05
C ILE A 32 -0.28 4.19 -9.53
N THR A 33 -0.29 2.96 -9.00
CA THR A 33 -0.31 2.79 -7.55
C THR A 33 0.94 3.35 -6.89
N TRP A 34 2.11 3.16 -7.49
CA TRP A 34 3.36 3.73 -6.98
C TRP A 34 3.35 5.26 -6.91
N ILE A 35 2.65 5.90 -7.86
CA ILE A 35 2.43 7.36 -7.83
C ILE A 35 1.48 7.72 -6.67
N LEU A 36 0.41 6.97 -6.46
CA LEU A 36 -0.53 7.19 -5.35
C LEU A 36 0.16 7.08 -3.98
N ASP A 37 1.01 6.07 -3.79
CA ASP A 37 1.78 5.89 -2.55
C ASP A 37 2.70 7.08 -2.29
N GLY A 38 3.40 7.56 -3.33
CA GLY A 38 4.24 8.77 -3.24
C GLY A 38 3.43 10.03 -2.92
N LEU A 39 2.22 10.14 -3.50
CA LEU A 39 1.29 11.24 -3.20
C LEU A 39 0.81 11.20 -1.75
N GLU A 40 0.50 10.04 -1.18
CA GLU A 40 0.07 9.89 0.21
C GLU A 40 1.12 10.42 1.18
N VAL A 41 2.39 10.02 1.01
CA VAL A 41 3.50 10.49 1.84
C VAL A 41 3.67 12.01 1.74
N THR A 42 3.54 12.54 0.52
CA THR A 42 3.64 13.99 0.28
C THR A 42 2.46 14.75 0.90
N LEU A 43 1.25 14.20 0.81
CA LEU A 43 0.04 14.75 1.41
C LEU A 43 0.17 14.81 2.93
N ALA A 44 0.61 13.73 3.57
CA ALA A 44 0.80 13.67 5.01
C ALA A 44 1.68 14.82 5.54
N GLY A 45 2.75 15.16 4.82
CA GLY A 45 3.61 16.30 5.15
C GLY A 45 2.98 17.66 4.83
N SER A 46 2.41 17.82 3.63
CA SER A 46 1.88 19.12 3.16
C SER A 46 0.64 19.58 3.92
N VAL A 47 -0.20 18.67 4.41
CA VAL A 47 -1.40 19.02 5.18
C VAL A 47 -1.14 19.17 6.68
N ALA A 48 0.07 18.88 7.17
CA ALA A 48 0.41 18.92 8.59
C ALA A 48 0.05 20.27 9.25
N ALA A 49 0.40 21.39 8.60
CA ALA A 49 0.05 22.73 9.10
C ALA A 49 -1.46 23.01 9.04
N ALA A 50 -2.15 22.52 8.00
CA ALA A 50 -3.59 22.68 7.84
C ALA A 50 -4.38 21.88 8.89
N LEU A 51 -3.85 20.76 9.38
CA LEU A 51 -4.46 19.98 10.46
C LEU A 51 -4.41 20.71 11.81
N GLN A 52 -3.38 21.52 12.05
CA GLN A 52 -3.25 22.32 13.28
C GLN A 52 -4.21 23.52 13.28
N THR A 53 -4.46 24.10 12.11
CA THR A 53 -5.38 25.24 11.95
C THR A 53 -6.80 24.83 11.56
N SER A 54 -7.06 23.53 11.42
CA SER A 54 -8.35 22.97 11.02
C SER A 54 -9.43 23.31 12.05
N PRO A 55 -10.58 23.91 11.66
CA PRO A 55 -11.69 24.27 12.56
C PRO A 55 -12.33 23.12 13.34
N ARG A 56 -12.05 21.86 12.95
CA ARG A 56 -12.63 20.66 13.58
C ARG A 56 -11.61 19.91 14.42
N LEU A 57 -10.41 19.69 13.87
CA LEU A 57 -9.43 18.81 14.50
C LEU A 57 -8.47 19.56 15.43
N HIS A 58 -8.03 20.77 15.06
CA HIS A 58 -7.10 21.59 15.86
C HIS A 58 -5.93 20.78 16.46
N LEU A 59 -5.28 19.93 15.65
CA LEU A 59 -4.29 18.99 16.17
C LEU A 59 -3.05 19.72 16.71
N THR A 60 -2.49 19.25 17.81
CA THR A 60 -1.17 19.70 18.27
C THR A 60 -0.07 19.14 17.37
N ALA A 61 1.12 19.74 17.40
CA ALA A 61 2.27 19.23 16.66
C ALA A 61 2.63 17.78 17.06
N GLU A 62 2.47 17.45 18.34
CA GLU A 62 2.64 16.09 18.86
C GLU A 62 1.61 15.13 18.28
N GLN A 63 0.34 15.52 18.23
CA GLN A 63 -0.73 14.73 17.63
C GLN A 63 -0.49 14.48 16.14
N VAL A 64 -0.03 15.49 15.39
CA VAL A 64 0.37 15.30 13.99
C VAL A 64 1.48 14.25 13.88
N GLY A 65 2.50 14.30 14.74
CA GLY A 65 3.54 13.29 14.81
C GLY A 65 2.99 11.88 15.09
N LEU A 66 2.09 11.76 16.06
CA LEU A 66 1.43 10.50 16.41
C LEU A 66 0.64 9.91 15.24
N THR A 67 0.02 10.75 14.40
CA THR A 67 -0.69 10.24 13.21
C THR A 67 0.24 9.62 12.18
N GLY A 68 1.44 10.20 12.00
CA GLY A 68 2.49 9.59 11.18
C GLY A 68 3.00 8.27 11.78
N SER A 69 3.17 8.22 13.11
CA SER A 69 3.55 6.98 13.80
C SER A 69 2.49 5.89 13.66
N ALA A 70 1.21 6.22 13.84
CA ALA A 70 0.11 5.27 13.68
C ALA A 70 0.03 4.71 12.26
N TYR A 71 0.24 5.56 11.25
CA TYR A 71 0.38 5.14 9.86
C TYR A 71 1.51 4.12 9.68
N LEU A 72 2.70 4.38 10.22
CA LEU A 72 3.84 3.46 10.11
C LEU A 72 3.60 2.14 10.85
N ILE A 73 3.04 2.20 12.06
CA ILE A 73 2.66 0.99 12.82
C ILE A 73 1.62 0.19 12.02
N GLY A 74 0.64 0.87 11.43
CA GLY A 74 -0.33 0.29 10.52
C GLY A 74 0.35 -0.43 9.36
N ALA A 75 1.30 0.20 8.68
CA ALA A 75 2.04 -0.41 7.57
C ALA A 75 2.82 -1.67 7.99
N VAL A 76 3.49 -1.64 9.13
CA VAL A 76 4.19 -2.82 9.66
C VAL A 76 3.21 -3.94 9.97
N LEU A 77 2.15 -3.68 10.75
CA LEU A 77 1.19 -4.71 11.11
C LEU A 77 0.40 -5.23 9.89
N GLY A 78 0.06 -4.33 8.96
CA GLY A 78 -0.58 -4.66 7.70
C GLY A 78 0.29 -5.57 6.84
N SER A 79 1.58 -5.26 6.68
CA SER A 79 2.51 -6.12 5.93
C SER A 79 2.60 -7.53 6.52
N LEU A 80 2.67 -7.66 7.85
CA LEU A 80 2.72 -8.97 8.51
C LEU A 80 1.42 -9.75 8.32
N PHE A 81 0.28 -9.10 8.56
CA PHE A 81 -1.04 -9.73 8.49
C PHE A 81 -1.42 -10.11 7.06
N PHE A 82 -1.39 -9.13 6.14
CA PHE A 82 -1.75 -9.36 4.75
C PHE A 82 -0.67 -10.12 3.98
N GLY A 83 0.60 -10.03 4.37
CA GLY A 83 1.67 -10.87 3.81
C GLY A 83 1.40 -12.35 4.07
N HIS A 84 1.11 -12.73 5.33
CA HIS A 84 0.69 -14.10 5.64
C HIS A 84 -0.55 -14.53 4.85
N LEU A 85 -1.52 -13.63 4.67
CA LEU A 85 -2.75 -13.92 3.95
C LEU A 85 -2.54 -14.04 2.44
N THR A 86 -1.59 -13.28 1.89
CA THR A 86 -1.17 -13.29 0.48
C THR A 86 -0.63 -14.65 0.10
N ASP A 87 0.20 -15.24 0.96
CA ASP A 87 0.76 -16.57 0.73
C ASP A 87 -0.31 -17.67 0.69
N ARG A 88 -1.47 -17.45 1.32
CA ARG A 88 -2.55 -18.46 1.41
C ARG A 88 -3.66 -18.27 0.39
N LEU A 89 -4.04 -17.03 0.09
CA LEU A 89 -5.18 -16.71 -0.79
C LEU A 89 -4.76 -16.21 -2.18
N GLY A 90 -3.46 -15.98 -2.39
CA GLY A 90 -2.87 -15.57 -3.66
C GLY A 90 -2.66 -14.05 -3.81
N ARG A 91 -1.50 -13.71 -4.39
CA ARG A 91 -0.99 -12.34 -4.58
C ARG A 91 -1.97 -11.37 -5.23
N LYS A 92 -2.48 -11.70 -6.42
CA LYS A 92 -3.39 -10.83 -7.18
C LYS A 92 -4.66 -10.46 -6.40
N LYS A 93 -5.24 -11.41 -5.66
CA LYS A 93 -6.47 -11.16 -4.91
C LYS A 93 -6.19 -10.25 -3.72
N LEU A 94 -5.11 -10.52 -2.98
CA LEU A 94 -4.76 -9.70 -1.83
C LEU A 94 -4.38 -8.28 -2.23
N PHE A 95 -3.58 -8.12 -3.28
CA PHE A 95 -3.24 -6.81 -3.83
C PHE A 95 -4.48 -5.93 -4.04
N ASN A 96 -5.52 -6.46 -4.70
CA ASN A 96 -6.76 -5.71 -4.93
C ASN A 96 -7.52 -5.38 -3.63
N VAL A 97 -7.48 -6.27 -2.63
CA VAL A 97 -8.13 -6.05 -1.33
C VAL A 97 -7.40 -4.97 -0.55
N THR A 98 -6.07 -5.04 -0.44
CA THR A 98 -5.25 -4.09 0.31
C THR A 98 -5.27 -2.71 -0.33
N LEU A 99 -5.24 -2.65 -1.67
CA LEU A 99 -5.45 -1.42 -2.43
C LEU A 99 -6.84 -0.82 -2.15
N GLY A 100 -7.88 -1.65 -2.08
CA GLY A 100 -9.22 -1.21 -1.69
C GLY A 100 -9.27 -0.64 -0.28
N VAL A 101 -8.63 -1.31 0.68
CA VAL A 101 -8.51 -0.83 2.07
C VAL A 101 -7.79 0.51 2.12
N TYR A 102 -6.66 0.64 1.42
CA TYR A 102 -5.89 1.88 1.32
C TYR A 102 -6.78 3.03 0.80
N LEU A 103 -7.37 2.88 -0.39
CA LEU A 103 -8.16 3.95 -1.02
C LEU A 103 -9.36 4.37 -0.18
N VAL A 104 -10.08 3.40 0.40
CA VAL A 104 -11.26 3.68 1.25
C VAL A 104 -10.85 4.35 2.55
N ALA A 105 -9.78 3.90 3.21
CA ALA A 105 -9.29 4.51 4.44
C ALA A 105 -8.75 5.93 4.23
N THR A 106 -8.05 6.18 3.12
CA THR A 106 -7.60 7.52 2.75
C THR A 106 -8.78 8.45 2.49
N ALA A 107 -9.79 7.99 1.75
CA ALA A 107 -11.02 8.76 1.57
C ALA A 107 -11.73 9.03 2.91
N ALA A 108 -11.86 8.01 3.77
CA ALA A 108 -12.49 8.12 5.09
C ALA A 108 -11.76 9.10 6.02
N THR A 109 -10.43 9.21 5.91
CA THR A 109 -9.63 10.18 6.67
C THR A 109 -10.13 11.62 6.49
N ALA A 110 -10.58 11.98 5.27
CA ALA A 110 -11.12 13.31 4.99
C ALA A 110 -12.44 13.61 5.73
N PHE A 111 -13.14 12.58 6.19
CA PHE A 111 -14.40 12.66 6.94
C PHE A 111 -14.24 12.43 8.45
N SER A 112 -13.00 12.37 8.94
CA SER A 112 -12.72 12.31 10.37
C SER A 112 -13.33 13.49 11.13
N TRP A 113 -13.81 13.21 12.34
CA TRP A 113 -14.54 14.17 13.17
C TRP A 113 -13.80 14.52 14.46
N ASP A 114 -12.80 13.74 14.84
CA ASP A 114 -11.94 13.94 16.00
C ASP A 114 -10.55 13.34 15.76
N PHE A 115 -9.63 13.55 16.71
CA PHE A 115 -8.27 13.04 16.61
C PHE A 115 -8.22 11.51 16.53
N GLU A 116 -9.02 10.79 17.33
CA GLU A 116 -9.00 9.33 17.40
C GLU A 116 -9.48 8.68 16.09
N SER A 117 -10.54 9.20 15.49
CA SER A 117 -11.03 8.75 14.18
C SER A 117 -10.00 9.04 13.08
N PHE A 118 -9.37 10.22 13.10
CA PHE A 118 -8.28 10.53 12.17
C PHE A 118 -7.09 9.58 12.33
N LEU A 119 -6.69 9.31 13.58
CA LEU A 119 -5.60 8.38 13.93
C LEU A 119 -5.90 6.95 13.47
N PHE A 120 -7.14 6.49 13.68
CA PHE A 120 -7.60 5.18 13.25
C PHE A 120 -7.61 5.03 11.73
N PHE A 121 -8.14 6.01 10.99
CA PHE A 121 -8.11 5.96 9.53
C PHE A 121 -6.68 6.02 8.99
N ARG A 122 -5.78 6.78 9.61
CA ARG A 122 -4.36 6.80 9.24
C ARG A 122 -3.67 5.47 9.47
N PHE A 123 -3.99 4.80 10.57
CA PHE A 123 -3.54 3.43 10.81
C PHE A 123 -4.03 2.47 9.72
N LEU A 124 -5.32 2.54 9.34
CA LEU A 124 -5.89 1.70 8.27
C LEU A 124 -5.29 1.98 6.90
N THR A 125 -5.07 3.25 6.54
CA THR A 125 -4.35 3.65 5.34
C THR A 125 -2.96 3.01 5.31
N GLY A 126 -2.21 3.12 6.41
CA GLY A 126 -0.92 2.46 6.56
C GLY A 126 -1.02 0.94 6.39
N ALA A 127 -1.99 0.30 7.04
CA ALA A 127 -2.18 -1.15 6.96
C ALA A 127 -2.53 -1.64 5.54
N GLY A 128 -3.32 -0.88 4.79
CA GLY A 128 -3.60 -1.13 3.37
C GLY A 128 -2.34 -1.08 2.53
N ILE A 129 -1.56 -0.01 2.66
CA ILE A 129 -0.30 0.18 1.91
C ILE A 129 0.74 -0.90 2.26
N GLY A 130 0.97 -1.16 3.55
CA GLY A 130 1.91 -2.21 3.97
C GLY A 130 1.51 -3.60 3.50
N GLY A 131 0.20 -3.89 3.48
CA GLY A 131 -0.33 -5.13 2.94
C GLY A 131 -0.15 -5.23 1.42
N GLU A 132 -0.36 -4.14 0.70
CA GLU A 132 -0.13 -4.07 -0.74
C GLU A 132 1.33 -4.38 -1.08
N TYR A 133 2.28 -3.78 -0.37
CA TYR A 133 3.71 -4.01 -0.59
C TYR A 133 4.13 -5.47 -0.41
N SER A 134 3.41 -6.21 0.43
CA SER A 134 3.65 -7.64 0.66
C SER A 134 3.01 -8.53 -0.42
N ALA A 135 2.01 -8.00 -1.13
CA ALA A 135 1.25 -8.71 -2.15
C ALA A 135 1.85 -8.63 -3.56
N ILE A 136 2.69 -7.61 -3.82
CA ILE A 136 3.49 -7.48 -5.06
C ILE A 136 4.66 -8.45 -4.98
#